data_AF-A0A2H0WFY8-F1
#
_entry.id   AF-A0A2H0WFY8-F1
#
_cell.length_a   1.000
_cell.length_b   1.000
_cell.length_c   1.000
_cell.angle_alpha   90.00
_cell.angle_beta   90.00
_cell.angle_gamma   90.00
#
_symmetry.space_group_name_H-M   'P 1'
#
loop_
_entity.id
_entity.type
_entity.pdbx_description
1 polymer ?
#
loop_
_entity_poly.entity_id
_entity_poly.type
_entity_poly.pdbx_seq_one_letter_code
_entity_poly.pdbx_strand_id
1 'polypeptide(L)'
;MIYGRRFFDRKPGTQSRFEHKKQQLSRSERTLAEFYFRFQNKYSLHFILATLGPFLAFCIPCVYFLFQNYGIFTHLAYDVRPELLDHLERERNFLFGFMAFCLFFSGLFCYMVTKRMTRMIVAPIWSIERHMKKVTMGDWESEDFKLPPQHEFRSLVATYSYLYRTLRTHSLKEIEALESLHLDPQDQNTSTVVKNLIETKKAQLGIQPAPEVLTYGNAAEISSTHWTRHAS
;
A
#
# COMPACT_ATOMS: atom_id res chain seq x y z
N MET A 1 -27.55 -31.74 41.09
CA MET A 1 -27.76 -31.72 39.63
C MET A 1 -26.55 -31.01 39.03
N ILE A 2 -25.73 -31.77 38.30
CA ILE A 2 -24.42 -31.37 37.79
C ILE A 2 -24.62 -30.94 36.34
N TYR A 3 -24.44 -29.65 36.07
CA TYR A 3 -24.18 -29.08 34.75
C TYR A 3 -23.06 -28.06 34.98
N GLY A 4 -21.98 -27.97 34.23
CA GLY A 4 -21.57 -28.63 33.00
C GLY A 4 -20.26 -27.92 32.67
N ARG A 5 -19.16 -28.60 32.98
CA ARG A 5 -17.79 -28.15 32.79
C ARG A 5 -17.51 -28.04 31.28
N ARG A 6 -16.67 -27.07 30.92
CA ARG A 6 -15.97 -26.82 29.63
C ARG A 6 -16.71 -25.90 28.66
N PHE A 7 -16.16 -24.70 28.47
CA PHE A 7 -15.57 -24.29 27.19
C PHE A 7 -14.62 -23.11 27.43
N PHE A 8 -13.32 -23.37 27.23
CA PHE A 8 -12.20 -22.42 27.10
C PHE A 8 -11.63 -21.74 28.37
N ASP A 9 -10.94 -22.54 29.18
CA ASP A 9 -9.64 -22.11 29.71
C ASP A 9 -8.67 -21.89 28.53
N ARG A 10 -8.67 -20.69 27.95
CA ARG A 10 -7.52 -20.24 27.16
C ARG A 10 -6.40 -19.95 28.15
N LYS A 11 -5.43 -20.87 28.24
CA LYS A 11 -4.14 -20.57 28.87
C LYS A 11 -3.63 -19.24 28.31
N PRO A 12 -3.24 -18.25 29.13
CA PRO A 12 -2.48 -17.09 28.67
C PRO A 12 -1.04 -17.54 28.40
N GLY A 13 -0.89 -18.47 27.46
CA GLY A 13 0.37 -19.01 27.01
C GLY A 13 0.59 -18.50 25.60
N THR A 14 1.47 -17.51 25.47
CA THR A 14 2.13 -17.19 24.21
C THR A 14 1.18 -16.74 23.09
N GLN A 15 0.43 -15.65 23.32
CA GLN A 15 0.12 -14.77 22.18
C GLN A 15 1.47 -14.30 21.64
N SER A 16 1.94 -15.02 20.64
CA SER A 16 3.21 -14.82 19.99
C SER A 16 3.40 -13.33 19.72
N ARG A 17 4.59 -12.79 20.02
CA ARG A 17 4.97 -11.39 19.75
C ARG A 17 4.61 -10.95 18.32
N PHE A 18 4.49 -11.92 17.40
CA PHE A 18 4.03 -11.74 16.03
C PHE A 18 2.52 -11.42 15.90
N GLU A 19 1.62 -11.95 16.73
CA GLU A 19 0.19 -11.61 16.68
C GLU A 19 -0.05 -10.15 17.12
N HIS A 20 0.63 -9.70 18.17
CA HIS A 20 0.58 -8.30 18.58
C HIS A 20 1.12 -7.36 17.50
N LYS A 21 2.23 -7.73 16.84
CA LYS A 21 2.76 -6.99 15.68
C LYS A 21 1.76 -6.95 14.52
N LYS A 22 1.07 -8.06 14.21
CA LYS A 22 0.04 -8.13 13.16
C LYS A 22 -1.16 -7.22 13.46
N GLN A 23 -1.61 -7.16 14.71
CA GLN A 23 -2.70 -6.25 15.10
C GLN A 23 -2.28 -4.77 15.02
N GLN A 24 -1.05 -4.44 15.41
CA GLN A 24 -0.50 -3.09 15.27
C GLN A 24 -0.38 -2.68 13.79
N LEU A 25 0.00 -3.60 12.91
CA LEU A 25 0.01 -3.40 11.46
C LEU A 25 -1.38 -3.05 10.94
N SER A 26 -2.42 -3.80 11.31
CA SER A 26 -3.79 -3.52 10.85
C SER A 26 -4.29 -2.13 11.27
N ARG A 27 -4.00 -1.70 12.51
CA ARG A 27 -4.36 -0.33 12.95
C ARG A 27 -3.59 0.73 12.18
N SER A 28 -2.28 0.52 11.98
CA SER A 28 -1.43 1.47 11.28
C SER A 28 -1.73 1.54 9.77
N GLU A 29 -2.18 0.45 9.16
CA GLU A 29 -2.67 0.41 7.78
C GLU A 29 -3.93 1.26 7.60
N ARG A 30 -4.85 1.23 8.58
CA ARG A 30 -6.06 2.10 8.56
C ARG A 30 -5.70 3.58 8.67
N THR A 31 -4.81 3.95 9.59
CA THR A 31 -4.37 5.34 9.74
C THR A 31 -3.64 5.84 8.50
N LEU A 32 -2.85 4.98 7.84
CA LEU A 32 -2.20 5.31 6.58
C LEU A 32 -3.23 5.49 5.46
N ALA A 33 -4.20 4.58 5.32
CA ALA A 33 -5.24 4.71 4.30
C ALA A 33 -6.03 6.03 4.42
N GLU A 34 -6.38 6.44 5.64
CA GLU A 34 -7.03 7.74 5.89
C GLU A 34 -6.12 8.92 5.53
N PHE A 35 -4.84 8.85 5.91
CA PHE A 35 -3.84 9.86 5.54
C PHE A 35 -3.73 9.97 4.01
N TYR A 36 -3.68 8.84 3.31
CA TYR A 36 -3.61 8.79 1.84
C TYR A 36 -4.85 9.35 1.18
N PHE A 37 -6.05 9.08 1.71
CA PHE A 37 -7.29 9.66 1.18
C PHE A 37 -7.30 11.19 1.35
N ARG A 38 -6.89 11.69 2.52
CA ARG A 38 -6.76 13.13 2.78
C ARG A 38 -5.71 13.77 1.87
N PHE A 39 -4.57 13.11 1.69
CA PHE A 39 -3.52 13.52 0.78
C PHE A 39 -4.06 13.60 -0.66
N GLN A 40 -4.65 12.51 -1.17
CA GLN A 40 -5.22 12.45 -2.51
C GLN A 40 -6.23 13.59 -2.76
N ASN A 41 -7.16 13.83 -1.84
CA ASN A 41 -8.13 14.92 -1.98
C ASN A 41 -7.47 16.30 -1.97
N LYS A 42 -6.50 16.54 -1.07
CA LYS A 42 -5.80 17.83 -1.00
C LYS A 42 -5.08 18.15 -2.31
N TYR A 43 -4.30 17.21 -2.83
CA TYR A 43 -3.55 17.42 -4.08
C TYR A 43 -4.44 17.43 -5.31
N SER A 44 -5.52 16.64 -5.33
CA SER A 44 -6.52 16.69 -6.40
C SER A 44 -7.19 18.06 -6.45
N LEU A 45 -7.54 18.64 -5.31
CA LEU A 45 -8.13 19.97 -5.23
C LEU A 45 -7.16 21.03 -5.73
N HIS A 46 -5.90 20.99 -5.31
CA HIS A 46 -4.87 21.92 -5.82
C HIS A 46 -4.70 21.81 -7.34
N PHE A 47 -4.69 20.60 -7.88
CA PHE A 47 -4.58 20.39 -9.33
C PHE A 47 -5.79 20.93 -10.08
N ILE A 48 -7.01 20.64 -9.62
CA ILE A 48 -8.26 21.16 -10.19
C ILE A 48 -8.26 22.69 -10.13
N LEU A 49 -7.89 23.29 -9.01
CA LEU A 49 -7.83 24.75 -8.88
C LEU A 49 -6.78 25.35 -9.83
N ALA A 50 -5.62 24.71 -9.99
CA ALA A 50 -4.58 25.16 -10.90
C ALA A 50 -4.98 25.06 -12.39
N THR A 51 -5.81 24.09 -12.76
CA THR A 51 -6.27 23.94 -14.15
C THR A 51 -7.54 24.74 -14.44
N LEU A 52 -8.55 24.64 -13.58
CA LEU A 52 -9.85 25.29 -13.77
C LEU A 52 -9.83 26.78 -13.37
N GLY A 53 -8.95 27.18 -12.46
CA GLY A 53 -8.83 28.55 -11.98
C GLY A 53 -8.52 29.55 -13.10
N PRO A 54 -7.45 29.36 -13.88
CA PRO A 54 -7.14 30.23 -15.03
C PRO A 54 -8.26 30.25 -16.08
N PHE A 55 -8.91 29.10 -16.31
CA PHE A 55 -10.04 29.00 -17.23
C PHE A 55 -11.24 29.84 -16.76
N LEU A 56 -11.61 29.73 -15.48
CA LEU A 56 -12.64 30.56 -14.86
C LEU A 56 -12.28 32.05 -14.89
N ALA A 57 -11.04 32.39 -14.59
CA ALA A 57 -10.56 33.78 -14.64
C ALA A 57 -10.67 34.36 -16.06
N PHE A 58 -10.44 33.54 -17.10
CA PHE A 58 -10.64 33.92 -18.50
C PHE A 58 -12.12 34.03 -18.89
N CYS A 59 -13.00 33.22 -18.31
CA CYS A 59 -14.44 33.33 -18.58
C CYS A 59 -15.05 34.65 -18.11
N ILE A 60 -14.52 35.27 -17.04
CA ILE A 60 -15.04 36.54 -16.49
C ILE A 60 -15.07 37.66 -17.55
N PRO A 61 -13.95 38.05 -18.20
CA PRO A 61 -13.98 39.07 -19.24
C PRO A 61 -14.81 38.64 -20.46
N CYS A 62 -14.82 37.36 -20.84
CA CYS A 62 -15.66 36.88 -21.95
C CYS A 62 -17.16 37.12 -21.68
N VAL A 63 -17.62 36.81 -20.47
CA VAL A 63 -19.01 37.04 -20.05
C VAL A 63 -19.32 38.52 -20.03
N TYR A 64 -18.41 39.35 -19.50
CA TYR A 64 -18.56 40.81 -19.51
C TYR A 64 -18.73 41.36 -20.93
N PHE A 65 -17.86 40.98 -21.86
CA PHE A 65 -17.95 41.41 -23.26
C PHE A 65 -19.21 40.89 -23.96
N LEU A 66 -19.63 39.65 -23.68
CA LEU A 66 -20.90 39.11 -24.18
C LEU A 66 -22.08 39.97 -23.73
N PHE A 67 -22.18 40.26 -22.43
CA PHE A 67 -23.26 41.11 -21.91
C PHE A 67 -23.24 42.50 -22.54
N GLN A 68 -22.07 43.13 -22.66
CA GLN A 68 -21.93 44.45 -23.23
C GLN A 68 -22.33 44.47 -24.72
N ASN A 69 -21.85 43.50 -25.51
CA ASN A 69 -22.16 43.41 -26.93
C ASN A 69 -23.65 43.16 -27.17
N TYR A 70 -24.27 42.24 -26.43
CA TYR A 70 -25.71 42.00 -26.54
C TYR A 70 -26.53 43.22 -26.10
N GLY A 71 -26.08 43.97 -25.09
CA GLY A 71 -26.71 45.24 -24.71
C GLY A 71 -26.75 46.25 -25.87
N ILE A 72 -25.61 46.44 -26.55
CA ILE A 72 -25.51 47.31 -27.73
C ILE A 72 -26.43 46.83 -28.85
N PHE A 73 -26.42 45.52 -29.16
CA PHE A 73 -27.27 44.96 -30.22
C PHE A 73 -28.76 45.08 -29.90
N THR A 74 -29.16 44.89 -28.64
CA THR A 74 -30.56 45.09 -28.24
C THR A 74 -30.99 46.54 -28.44
N HIS A 75 -30.18 47.52 -28.01
CA HIS A 75 -30.50 48.94 -28.21
C HIS A 75 -30.62 49.29 -29.70
N LEU A 76 -29.70 48.81 -30.54
CA LEU A 76 -29.74 49.06 -31.98
C LEU A 76 -30.96 48.40 -32.65
N ALA A 77 -31.35 47.21 -32.19
CA ALA A 77 -32.50 46.49 -32.71
C ALA A 77 -33.83 47.22 -32.41
N TYR A 78 -33.97 47.86 -31.24
CA TYR A 78 -35.14 48.69 -30.92
C TYR A 78 -35.33 49.83 -31.93
N ASP A 79 -34.23 50.46 -32.36
CA ASP A 79 -34.27 51.63 -33.25
C ASP A 79 -34.49 51.25 -34.73
N VAL A 80 -33.95 50.11 -35.17
CA VAL A 80 -33.92 49.74 -36.60
C VAL A 80 -34.99 48.73 -36.98
N ARG A 81 -35.09 47.61 -36.25
CA ARG A 81 -36.01 46.50 -36.53
C ARG A 81 -36.32 45.71 -35.25
N PRO A 82 -37.45 45.99 -34.57
CA PRO A 82 -37.78 45.38 -33.29
C PRO A 82 -38.04 43.86 -33.38
N GLU A 83 -38.38 43.35 -34.56
CA GLU A 83 -38.57 41.91 -34.82
C GLU A 83 -37.30 41.07 -34.52
N LEU A 84 -36.10 41.67 -34.51
CA LEU A 84 -34.86 40.97 -34.19
C LEU A 84 -34.65 40.74 -32.69
N LEU A 85 -35.41 41.38 -31.80
CA LEU A 85 -35.21 41.28 -30.36
C LEU A 85 -35.40 39.84 -29.87
N ASP A 86 -36.46 39.17 -30.33
CA ASP A 86 -36.75 37.78 -29.95
C ASP A 86 -35.64 36.81 -30.40
N HIS A 87 -35.03 37.07 -31.55
CA HIS A 87 -33.91 36.30 -32.06
C HIS A 87 -32.65 36.51 -31.22
N LEU A 88 -32.32 37.77 -30.90
CA LEU A 88 -31.19 38.16 -30.05
C LEU A 88 -31.29 37.57 -28.64
N GLU A 89 -32.47 37.59 -28.03
CA GLU A 89 -32.67 37.02 -26.69
C GLU A 89 -32.52 35.49 -26.68
N ARG A 90 -33.06 34.82 -27.71
CA ARG A 90 -32.93 33.36 -27.85
C ARG A 90 -31.48 32.96 -28.05
N GLU A 91 -30.74 33.67 -28.91
CA GLU A 91 -29.32 33.41 -29.16
C GLU A 91 -28.49 33.65 -27.90
N ARG A 92 -28.72 34.75 -27.19
CA ARG A 92 -28.07 35.04 -25.90
C ARG A 92 -28.27 33.91 -24.91
N ASN A 93 -29.51 33.48 -24.71
CA ASN A 93 -29.85 32.41 -23.77
C ASN A 93 -29.23 31.07 -24.19
N PHE A 94 -29.23 30.77 -25.49
CA PHE A 94 -28.58 29.59 -26.03
C PHE A 94 -27.07 29.63 -25.77
N LEU A 95 -26.41 30.76 -26.00
CA LEU A 95 -24.98 30.94 -25.81
C LEU A 95 -24.58 30.80 -24.34
N PHE A 96 -25.32 31.41 -23.41
CA PHE A 96 -25.09 31.20 -21.98
C PHE A 96 -25.33 29.75 -21.54
N GLY A 97 -26.39 29.12 -22.05
CA GLY A 97 -26.67 27.70 -21.80
C GLY A 97 -25.54 26.80 -22.31
N PHE A 98 -25.06 27.05 -23.52
CA PHE A 98 -23.95 26.32 -24.12
C PHE A 98 -22.64 26.53 -23.36
N MET A 99 -22.33 27.76 -22.96
CA MET A 99 -21.15 28.07 -22.15
C MET A 99 -21.20 27.37 -20.77
N ALA A 100 -22.35 27.39 -20.10
CA ALA A 100 -22.55 26.68 -18.83
C ALA A 100 -22.40 25.15 -19.01
N PHE A 101 -22.94 24.61 -20.09
CA PHE A 101 -22.78 23.20 -20.47
C PHE A 101 -21.29 22.87 -20.68
N CYS A 102 -20.55 23.64 -21.47
CA CYS A 102 -19.12 23.44 -21.68
C CYS A 102 -18.31 23.51 -20.37
N LEU A 103 -18.62 24.48 -19.50
CA LEU A 103 -17.99 24.61 -18.18
C LEU A 103 -18.23 23.37 -17.32
N PHE A 104 -19.46 22.86 -17.28
CA PHE A 104 -19.82 21.66 -16.53
C PHE A 104 -19.05 20.42 -17.03
N PHE A 105 -19.05 20.18 -18.34
CA PHE A 105 -18.35 19.02 -18.92
C PHE A 105 -16.83 19.13 -18.79
N SER A 106 -16.26 20.33 -18.96
CA SER A 106 -14.83 20.58 -18.72
C SER A 106 -14.45 20.31 -17.26
N GLY A 107 -15.26 20.78 -16.31
CA GLY A 107 -15.07 20.50 -14.88
C GLY A 107 -15.15 19.01 -14.54
N LEU A 108 -16.14 18.31 -15.09
CA LEU A 108 -16.28 16.86 -14.90
C LEU A 108 -15.09 16.09 -15.49
N PHE A 109 -14.68 16.44 -16.71
CA PHE A 109 -13.52 15.84 -17.37
C PHE A 109 -12.24 16.07 -16.57
N CYS A 110 -11.99 17.31 -16.14
CA CYS A 110 -10.85 17.66 -15.30
C CYS A 110 -10.84 16.83 -14.01
N TYR A 111 -11.96 16.77 -13.29
CA TYR A 111 -12.09 15.96 -12.07
C TYR A 111 -11.76 14.48 -12.31
N MET A 112 -12.29 13.88 -13.38
CA MET A 112 -12.03 12.49 -13.73
C MET A 112 -10.55 12.23 -14.04
N VAL A 113 -9.93 13.10 -14.83
CA VAL A 113 -8.51 13.00 -15.20
C VAL A 113 -7.62 13.15 -13.97
N THR A 114 -7.85 14.16 -13.13
CA THR A 114 -7.09 14.38 -11.91
C THR A 114 -7.18 13.18 -10.98
N LYS A 115 -8.39 12.69 -10.72
CA LYS A 115 -8.60 11.52 -9.86
C LYS A 115 -7.88 10.28 -10.39
N ARG A 116 -7.89 10.07 -11.71
CA ARG A 116 -7.18 8.97 -12.37
C ARG A 116 -5.66 9.11 -12.21
N MET A 117 -5.12 10.29 -12.51
CA MET A 117 -3.69 10.58 -12.41
C MET A 117 -3.19 10.41 -10.97
N THR A 118 -3.89 11.01 -9.99
CA THR A 118 -3.49 10.89 -8.59
C THR A 118 -3.54 9.43 -8.12
N ARG A 119 -4.54 8.64 -8.55
CA ARG A 119 -4.59 7.21 -8.22
C ARG A 119 -3.41 6.43 -8.82
N MET A 120 -3.06 6.71 -10.07
CA MET A 120 -1.93 6.05 -10.75
C MET A 120 -0.58 6.36 -10.08
N ILE A 121 -0.43 7.55 -9.51
CA ILE A 121 0.79 7.97 -8.80
C ILE A 121 0.83 7.41 -7.38
N VAL A 122 -0.26 7.57 -6.63
CA VAL A 122 -0.30 7.25 -5.20
C VAL A 122 -0.32 5.74 -4.94
N ALA A 123 -1.01 4.95 -5.78
CA ALA A 123 -1.13 3.51 -5.60
C ALA A 123 0.21 2.76 -5.53
N PRO A 124 1.16 2.94 -6.48
CA PRO A 124 2.45 2.24 -6.42
C PRO A 124 3.29 2.70 -5.22
N ILE A 125 3.28 3.99 -4.88
CA ILE A 125 3.99 4.53 -3.71
C ILE A 125 3.47 3.87 -2.43
N TRP A 126 2.15 3.81 -2.27
CA TRP A 126 1.52 3.18 -1.10
C TRP A 126 1.87 1.70 -0.99
N SER A 127 1.88 0.99 -2.12
CA SER A 127 2.24 -0.44 -2.13
C SER A 127 3.70 -0.67 -1.75
N ILE A 128 4.62 0.17 -2.22
CA ILE A 128 6.04 0.11 -1.86
C ILE A 128 6.22 0.43 -0.37
N GLU A 129 5.59 1.48 0.14
CA GLU A 129 5.68 1.84 1.56
C GLU A 129 5.17 0.71 2.46
N ARG A 130 4.03 0.10 2.10
CA ARG A 130 3.48 -1.04 2.82
C ARG A 130 4.43 -2.23 2.83
N HIS A 131 5.02 -2.56 1.68
CA HIS A 131 6.00 -3.64 1.58
C HIS A 131 7.26 -3.33 2.40
N MET A 132 7.79 -2.11 2.29
CA MET A 132 8.96 -1.65 3.05
C MET A 132 8.73 -1.72 4.55
N LYS A 133 7.53 -1.41 5.02
CA LYS A 133 7.16 -1.53 6.43
C LYS A 133 7.13 -2.98 6.93
N LYS A 134 6.72 -3.93 6.10
CA LYS A 134 6.79 -5.37 6.46
C LYS A 134 8.24 -5.82 6.60
N VAL A 135 9.07 -5.45 5.62
CA VAL A 135 10.51 -5.76 5.62
C VAL A 135 11.20 -5.18 6.86
N THR A 136 10.96 -3.90 7.21
CA THR A 136 11.56 -3.28 8.40
C THR A 136 11.06 -3.87 9.71
N MET A 137 9.88 -4.50 9.74
CA MET A 137 9.37 -5.22 10.91
C MET A 137 9.93 -6.64 11.06
N GLY A 138 10.72 -7.08 10.09
CA GLY A 138 11.37 -8.40 10.05
C GLY A 138 10.55 -9.46 9.33
N ASP A 139 9.55 -9.09 8.52
CA ASP A 139 8.82 -10.03 7.65
C ASP A 139 9.43 -9.98 6.24
N TRP A 140 10.29 -10.96 5.94
CA TRP A 140 10.99 -11.12 4.66
C TRP A 140 10.45 -12.29 3.84
N GLU A 141 9.31 -12.86 4.25
CA GLU A 141 8.63 -13.94 3.52
C GLU A 141 7.89 -13.39 2.29
N SER A 142 7.61 -12.08 2.26
CA SER A 142 6.87 -11.46 1.16
C SER A 142 7.58 -11.61 -0.20
N GLU A 143 6.80 -12.01 -1.20
CA GLU A 143 7.23 -12.05 -2.60
C GLU A 143 7.70 -10.69 -3.09
N ASP A 144 8.64 -10.71 -4.05
CA ASP A 144 9.15 -9.51 -4.70
C ASP A 144 8.00 -8.65 -5.27
N PHE A 145 8.03 -7.36 -4.94
CA PHE A 145 7.06 -6.40 -5.47
C PHE A 145 7.24 -6.21 -6.98
N LYS A 146 6.22 -6.55 -7.77
CA LYS A 146 6.23 -6.42 -9.23
C LYS A 146 5.13 -5.45 -9.69
N LEU A 147 5.51 -4.50 -10.54
CA LEU A 147 4.58 -3.64 -11.27
C LEU A 147 4.47 -4.05 -12.74
N PRO A 148 3.38 -3.70 -13.43
CA PRO A 148 3.27 -3.83 -14.88
C PRO A 148 4.42 -3.12 -15.60
N PRO A 149 4.91 -3.66 -16.74
CA PRO A 149 6.10 -3.15 -17.42
C PRO A 149 5.96 -1.73 -17.98
N GLN A 150 4.73 -1.26 -18.20
CA GLN A 150 4.41 0.05 -18.75
C GLN A 150 4.29 1.16 -17.67
N HIS A 151 4.47 0.83 -16.40
CA HIS A 151 4.25 1.79 -15.32
C HIS A 151 5.44 2.76 -15.16
N GLU A 152 5.16 4.04 -14.99
CA GLU A 152 6.18 5.10 -14.83
C GLU A 152 7.11 4.87 -13.61
N PHE A 153 6.61 4.22 -12.56
CA PHE A 153 7.36 3.91 -11.34
C PHE A 153 8.21 2.64 -11.44
N ARG A 154 8.36 2.05 -12.64
CA ARG A 154 9.12 0.81 -12.83
C ARG A 154 10.56 0.93 -12.36
N SER A 155 11.23 2.05 -12.66
CA SER A 155 12.61 2.28 -12.22
C SER A 155 12.72 2.28 -10.70
N LEU A 156 11.83 3.00 -10.02
CA LEU A 156 11.77 3.04 -8.56
C LEU A 156 11.55 1.65 -7.95
N VAL A 157 10.62 0.88 -8.52
CA VAL A 157 10.34 -0.50 -8.07
C VAL A 157 11.52 -1.44 -8.32
N ALA A 158 12.21 -1.28 -9.45
CA ALA A 158 13.41 -2.06 -9.74
C ALA A 158 14.52 -1.79 -8.72
N THR A 159 14.79 -0.51 -8.41
CA THR A 159 15.76 -0.11 -7.38
C THR A 159 15.37 -0.64 -6.00
N TYR A 160 14.09 -0.52 -5.63
CA TYR A 160 13.57 -1.07 -4.38
C TYR A 160 13.71 -2.60 -4.30
N SER A 161 13.37 -3.31 -5.37
CA SER A 161 13.48 -4.77 -5.44
C SER A 161 14.95 -5.21 -5.35
N TYR A 162 15.87 -4.47 -5.98
CA TYR A 162 17.29 -4.72 -5.87
C TYR A 162 17.79 -4.54 -4.44
N LEU A 163 17.39 -3.46 -3.76
CA LEU A 163 17.71 -3.24 -2.35
C LEU A 163 17.19 -4.39 -1.47
N TYR A 164 15.92 -4.77 -1.65
CA TYR A 164 15.30 -5.86 -0.90
C TYR A 164 16.06 -7.19 -1.08
N ARG A 165 16.36 -7.57 -2.32
CA ARG A 165 17.15 -8.78 -2.62
C ARG A 165 18.54 -8.73 -2.03
N THR A 166 19.20 -7.56 -2.07
CA THR A 166 20.54 -7.37 -1.49
C THR A 166 20.50 -7.57 0.02
N LEU A 167 19.55 -6.95 0.71
CA LEU A 167 19.39 -7.09 2.16
C LEU A 167 19.02 -8.53 2.57
N ARG A 168 18.16 -9.20 1.80
CA ARG A 168 17.82 -10.62 2.03
C ARG A 168 19.05 -11.51 1.86
N THR A 169 19.84 -11.27 0.82
CA THR A 169 21.09 -12.00 0.56
C THR A 169 22.13 -11.75 1.66
N HIS A 170 22.24 -10.51 2.14
CA HIS A 170 23.12 -10.16 3.25
C HIS A 170 22.70 -10.90 4.53
N SER A 171 21.40 -10.95 4.82
CA SER A 171 20.86 -11.66 5.99
C SER A 171 21.13 -13.17 5.91
N LEU A 172 21.06 -13.78 4.72
CA LEU A 172 21.43 -15.18 4.50
C LEU A 172 22.92 -15.43 4.75
N LYS A 173 23.80 -14.57 4.21
CA LYS A 173 25.25 -14.68 4.42
C LYS A 173 25.64 -14.48 5.88
N GLU A 174 24.96 -13.60 6.61
CA GLU A 174 25.15 -13.44 8.04
C GLU A 174 24.78 -14.74 8.80
N ILE A 175 23.69 -15.41 8.42
CA ILE A 175 23.32 -16.71 9.01
C ILE A 175 24.41 -17.75 8.73
N GLU A 176 24.87 -17.86 7.48
CA GLU A 176 25.94 -18.79 7.09
C GLU A 176 27.24 -18.53 7.88
N ALA A 177 27.62 -17.25 8.05
CA ALA A 177 28.77 -16.88 8.86
C ALA A 177 28.59 -17.25 10.34
N LEU A 178 27.39 -17.05 10.90
CA LEU A 178 27.04 -17.45 12.27
C LEU A 178 27.02 -18.97 12.46
N GLU A 179 26.63 -19.74 11.44
CA GLU A 179 26.65 -21.20 11.45
C GLU A 179 28.08 -21.76 11.33
N SER A 180 28.97 -21.05 10.63
CA SER A 180 30.38 -21.44 10.46
C SER A 180 31.28 -21.15 11.69
N LEU A 181 30.79 -20.34 12.63
CA LEU A 181 31.52 -19.99 13.85
C LEU A 181 31.69 -21.24 14.73
N HIS A 182 32.94 -21.67 14.88
CA HIS A 182 33.30 -22.73 15.81
C HIS A 182 33.27 -22.15 17.24
N LEU A 183 32.19 -22.42 17.96
CA LEU A 183 32.01 -21.97 19.34
C LEU A 183 32.68 -22.96 20.29
N ASP A 184 33.40 -22.43 21.29
CA ASP A 184 33.98 -23.26 22.34
C ASP A 184 32.84 -23.98 23.10
N PRO A 185 32.82 -25.32 23.13
CA PRO A 185 31.76 -26.09 23.78
C PRO A 185 31.65 -25.82 25.29
N GLN A 186 32.65 -25.20 25.92
CA GLN A 186 32.59 -24.84 27.34
C GLN A 186 31.75 -23.57 27.61
N ASP A 187 31.54 -22.69 26.64
CA ASP A 187 30.74 -21.47 26.81
C ASP A 187 29.29 -21.68 26.36
N GLN A 188 28.50 -22.31 27.23
CA GLN A 188 27.08 -22.57 27.00
C GLN A 188 26.26 -21.30 26.75
N ASN A 189 26.64 -20.18 27.39
CA ASN A 189 25.90 -18.93 27.25
C ASN A 189 26.04 -18.39 25.83
N THR A 190 27.27 -18.35 25.31
CA THR A 190 27.53 -17.87 23.94
C THR A 190 26.89 -18.80 22.90
N SER A 191 26.96 -20.12 23.09
CA SER A 191 26.27 -21.09 22.21
C SER A 191 24.76 -20.87 22.14
N THR A 192 24.13 -20.63 23.29
CA THR A 192 22.68 -20.40 23.37
C THR A 192 22.29 -19.07 22.71
N VAL A 193 23.07 -18.02 22.91
CA VAL A 193 22.84 -16.70 22.29
C VAL A 193 22.94 -16.79 20.76
N VAL A 194 23.97 -17.46 20.24
CA VAL A 194 24.15 -17.61 18.78
C VAL A 194 23.02 -18.44 18.17
N LYS A 195 22.61 -19.55 18.79
CA LYS A 195 21.47 -20.35 18.35
C LYS A 195 20.18 -19.53 18.29
N ASN A 196 19.87 -18.80 19.36
CA ASN A 196 18.69 -17.91 19.41
C ASN A 196 18.73 -16.84 18.32
N LEU A 197 19.92 -16.31 18.00
CA LEU A 197 20.09 -15.29 16.97
C LEU A 197 19.90 -15.85 15.56
N ILE A 198 20.43 -17.05 15.29
CA ILE A 198 20.21 -17.81 14.04
C ILE A 198 18.72 -18.12 13.87
N GLU A 199 18.06 -18.67 14.89
CA GLU A 199 16.64 -18.98 14.85
C GLU A 199 15.78 -17.74 14.61
N THR A 200 16.10 -16.63 15.28
CA THR A 200 15.38 -15.37 15.09
C THR A 200 15.54 -14.86 13.65
N LYS A 201 16.74 -14.93 13.06
CA LYS A 201 16.98 -14.52 11.67
C LYS A 201 16.33 -15.48 10.65
N LYS A 202 16.36 -16.79 10.90
CA LYS A 202 15.67 -17.79 10.06
C LYS A 202 14.15 -17.57 10.07
N ALA A 203 13.57 -17.31 11.24
CA ALA A 203 12.17 -16.98 11.38
C ALA A 203 11.77 -15.70 10.63
N GLN A 204 12.64 -14.68 10.59
CA GLN A 204 12.42 -13.46 9.80
C GLN A 204 12.40 -13.72 8.29
N LEU A 205 13.18 -14.69 7.82
CA LEU A 205 13.25 -15.10 6.41
C LEU A 205 12.16 -16.09 5.99
N GLY A 206 11.28 -16.52 6.92
CA GLY A 206 10.29 -17.57 6.68
C GLY A 206 10.90 -18.97 6.52
N ILE A 207 12.16 -19.15 6.91
CA ILE A 207 12.83 -20.46 6.87
C ILE A 207 12.47 -21.19 8.16
N GLN A 208 11.64 -22.23 8.05
CA GLN A 208 11.32 -23.08 9.20
C GLN A 208 12.61 -23.71 9.75
N PRO A 209 12.79 -23.78 11.08
CA PRO A 209 13.94 -24.47 11.66
C PRO A 209 13.91 -25.92 11.17
N ALA A 210 15.05 -26.41 10.67
CA ALA A 210 15.20 -27.84 10.39
C ALA A 210 14.85 -28.60 11.68
N PRO A 211 14.05 -29.69 11.60
CA PRO A 211 13.75 -30.48 12.78
C PRO A 211 15.07 -30.85 13.43
N GLU A 212 15.20 -30.56 14.73
CA GLU A 212 16.38 -30.93 15.52
C GLU A 212 16.71 -32.37 15.20
N VAL A 213 17.83 -32.60 14.51
CA VAL A 213 18.43 -33.92 14.46
C VAL A 213 18.84 -34.16 15.91
N LEU A 214 17.98 -34.87 16.63
CA LEU A 214 18.30 -35.45 17.92
C LEU A 214 19.66 -36.13 17.73
N THR A 215 20.70 -35.53 18.27
CA THR A 215 22.00 -36.17 18.38
C THR A 215 21.75 -37.35 19.31
N TYR A 216 21.46 -38.51 18.73
CA TYR A 216 21.30 -39.79 19.42
C TYR A 216 22.66 -40.25 19.94
N GLY A 217 23.26 -39.48 20.84
CA GLY A 217 24.24 -39.97 21.80
C GLY A 217 23.46 -40.53 22.98
N ASN A 218 22.79 -41.67 22.78
CA ASN A 218 22.23 -42.57 23.81
C ASN A 218 21.63 -43.83 23.14
N ALA A 219 22.36 -44.42 22.18
CA ALA A 219 22.06 -45.76 21.65
C ALA A 219 22.80 -46.87 22.42
N ALA A 220 23.30 -46.56 23.62
CA ALA A 220 24.05 -47.47 24.47
C ALA A 220 23.47 -47.49 25.88
N GLU A 221 22.17 -47.73 26.01
CA GLU A 221 21.52 -48.20 27.24
C GLU A 221 20.02 -48.24 26.96
N ILE A 222 19.50 -49.44 26.72
CA ILE A 222 18.12 -49.91 26.94
C ILE A 222 17.83 -51.01 25.91
N SER A 223 17.56 -52.19 26.46
CA SER A 223 17.03 -53.38 25.79
C SER A 223 18.05 -54.43 25.29
N SER A 224 19.01 -54.74 26.15
CA SER A 224 19.26 -56.15 26.46
C SER A 224 17.97 -56.77 27.06
N THR A 225 17.15 -57.46 26.27
CA THR A 225 16.20 -58.48 26.78
C THR A 225 15.84 -59.47 25.68
N HIS A 226 16.57 -60.59 25.69
CA HIS A 226 16.02 -61.95 25.74
C HIS A 226 14.95 -62.34 24.69
N TRP A 227 15.39 -62.78 23.51
CA TRP A 227 14.58 -63.64 22.62
C TRP A 227 14.96 -65.11 22.82
N THR A 228 14.10 -65.82 23.53
CA THR A 228 14.12 -67.27 23.72
C THR A 228 13.71 -67.97 22.43
N ARG A 229 14.53 -68.94 21.99
CA ARG A 229 14.19 -69.91 20.95
C ARG A 229 13.01 -70.76 21.40
N HIS A 230 12.03 -70.96 20.52
CA HIS A 230 11.24 -72.19 20.52
C HIS A 230 11.11 -72.72 19.09
N ALA A 231 11.41 -74.00 18.98
CA ALA A 231 11.39 -74.82 17.79
C ALA A 231 9.97 -75.31 17.47
N SER A 232 9.76 -75.58 16.18
CA SER A 232 9.02 -76.75 15.67
C SER A 232 9.57 -77.07 14.29
#